data_AF-A0A2G1DEM1-F1
#
_entry.id   AF-A0A2G1DEM1-F1
#
_cell.length_a   1.000
_cell.length_b   1.000
_cell.length_c   1.000
_cell.angle_alpha   90.00
_cell.angle_beta   90.00
_cell.angle_gamma   90.00
#
_symmetry.space_group_name_H-M   'P 1'
#
loop_
_entity.id
_entity.type
_entity.pdbx_description
1 polymer ?
#
loop_
_entity_poly.entity_id
_entity_poly.type
_entity_poly.pdbx_seq_one_letter_code
_entity_poly.pdbx_strand_id
1 'polypeptide(L)'
;MEYNYDTTNLLSKKLSEHAITATLYLAAQKNIMHAPMYGIDYDNTKINLSKVNLCKKSTNGCVTACIYHNGLFQNSHFSKNKIKQARIKRTFKFLLQKDEFFEKLIKEIKALKRKAIKQNLKLLIQLNKTSDILWEKESFEYKEKTYKNIMEFFPDIDFFDYTKYNILKNRKNLPSNYTLIYSRAGLNKGKLIDSWEDLKNYLNKRISIAVVCSYDIKKILLNTDTYEDYNIYDATDFETGKISIKDKIEGVILLHEAKKGTNINKNSAFVIQSQEDISNYLV
;
A
#
# COMPACT_ATOMS: atom_id res chain seq x y z
N MET A 1 -4.80 14.77 -29.53
CA MET A 1 -5.84 14.73 -28.47
C MET A 1 -5.15 14.96 -27.14
N GLU A 2 -5.66 15.87 -26.33
CA GLU A 2 -5.19 16.06 -24.96
C GLU A 2 -5.99 15.14 -24.04
N TYR A 3 -5.33 14.17 -23.40
CA TYR A 3 -6.00 13.20 -22.53
C TYR A 3 -6.20 13.80 -21.14
N ASN A 4 -7.45 13.86 -20.67
CA ASN A 4 -7.77 14.43 -19.37
C ASN A 4 -7.76 13.37 -18.25
N TYR A 5 -6.65 13.35 -17.49
CA TYR A 5 -6.48 12.52 -16.31
C TYR A 5 -6.68 13.27 -14.98
N ASP A 6 -7.35 14.42 -15.02
CA ASP A 6 -7.58 15.20 -13.81
C ASP A 6 -8.55 14.51 -12.85
N THR A 7 -8.22 14.68 -11.58
CA THR A 7 -9.01 14.19 -10.46
C THR A 7 -9.08 15.26 -9.39
N THR A 8 -10.16 15.30 -8.63
CA THR A 8 -10.31 16.29 -7.55
C THR A 8 -9.15 16.22 -6.56
N ASN A 9 -8.80 15.00 -6.11
CA ASN A 9 -7.68 14.74 -5.22
C ASN A 9 -6.89 13.51 -5.69
N LEU A 10 -5.58 13.45 -5.42
CA LEU A 10 -4.79 12.23 -5.51
C LEU A 10 -4.91 11.40 -4.22
N LEU A 11 -4.85 12.07 -3.07
CA LEU A 11 -4.84 11.43 -1.76
C LEU A 11 -6.24 11.37 -1.14
N SER A 12 -6.61 10.21 -0.64
CA SER A 12 -7.74 10.03 0.26
C SER A 12 -7.28 10.22 1.70
N LYS A 13 -7.88 11.15 2.44
CA LYS A 13 -7.51 11.42 3.84
C LYS A 13 -8.46 10.74 4.83
N LYS A 14 -7.92 10.22 5.92
CA LYS A 14 -8.65 9.75 7.10
C LYS A 14 -8.12 10.48 8.33
N LEU A 15 -9.04 10.96 9.17
CA LEU A 15 -8.72 11.59 10.44
C LEU A 15 -8.87 10.55 11.56
N SER A 16 -7.89 10.49 12.45
CA SER A 16 -7.96 9.77 13.73
C SER A 16 -7.70 10.75 14.87
N GLU A 17 -7.74 10.24 16.10
CA GLU A 17 -7.37 10.98 17.31
C GLU A 17 -5.90 11.44 17.30
N HIS A 18 -5.01 10.70 16.64
CA HIS A 18 -3.56 10.94 16.71
C HIS A 18 -2.95 11.45 15.39
N ALA A 19 -3.62 11.21 14.25
CA ALA A 19 -3.05 11.49 12.94
C ALA A 19 -4.07 11.84 11.86
N ILE A 20 -3.57 12.54 10.84
CA ILE A 20 -4.14 12.56 9.50
C ILE A 20 -3.36 11.55 8.66
N THR A 21 -4.03 10.49 8.22
CA THR A 21 -3.44 9.52 7.30
C THR A 21 -3.94 9.80 5.89
N ALA A 22 -3.03 10.05 4.96
CA ALA A 22 -3.35 10.34 3.58
C ALA A 22 -2.82 9.24 2.67
N THR A 23 -3.72 8.64 1.91
CA THR A 23 -3.47 7.40 1.19
C THR A 23 -3.69 7.56 -0.30
N LEU A 24 -2.71 7.17 -1.11
CA LEU A 24 -2.82 7.09 -2.55
C LEU A 24 -3.40 5.73 -2.97
N TYR A 25 -4.38 5.80 -3.86
CA TYR A 25 -4.97 4.61 -4.48
C TYR A 25 -4.81 4.71 -6.00
N LEU A 26 -4.03 3.78 -6.55
CA LEU A 26 -3.82 3.62 -7.99
C LEU A 26 -4.49 2.33 -8.50
N ALA A 27 -4.80 2.29 -9.80
CA ALA A 27 -5.26 1.08 -10.47
C ALA A 27 -4.09 0.14 -10.78
N ALA A 28 -4.12 -1.07 -10.24
CA ALA A 28 -3.19 -2.15 -10.59
C ALA A 28 -3.37 -2.61 -12.06
N GLN A 29 -2.37 -3.32 -12.62
CA GLN A 29 -2.33 -3.75 -14.04
C GLN A 29 -3.66 -4.21 -14.61
N LYS A 30 -4.29 -5.22 -13.98
CA LYS A 30 -5.50 -5.83 -14.51
C LYS A 30 -6.64 -4.81 -14.64
N ASN A 31 -6.63 -3.78 -13.81
CA ASN A 31 -7.67 -2.77 -13.75
C ASN A 31 -7.48 -1.65 -14.75
N ILE A 32 -6.23 -1.23 -14.97
CA ILE A 32 -5.97 -0.17 -15.94
C ILE A 32 -6.30 -0.62 -17.37
N MET A 33 -6.19 -1.93 -17.68
CA MET A 33 -6.62 -2.49 -18.97
C MET A 33 -8.12 -2.28 -19.26
N HIS A 34 -8.95 -2.11 -18.23
CA HIS A 34 -10.38 -1.86 -18.37
C HIS A 34 -10.73 -0.37 -18.53
N ALA A 35 -9.75 0.54 -18.63
CA ALA A 35 -9.98 1.97 -18.73
C ALA A 35 -11.08 2.38 -19.74
N PRO A 36 -11.14 1.81 -20.97
CA PRO A 36 -12.21 2.11 -21.92
C PRO A 36 -13.61 1.77 -21.40
N MET A 37 -13.76 0.67 -20.63
CA MET A 37 -15.03 0.29 -20.02
C MET A 37 -15.49 1.30 -18.94
N TYR A 38 -14.55 2.02 -18.35
CA TYR A 38 -14.83 3.11 -17.40
C TYR A 38 -15.01 4.47 -18.09
N GLY A 39 -14.99 4.53 -19.43
CA GLY A 39 -15.10 5.76 -20.21
C GLY A 39 -13.85 6.65 -20.09
N ILE A 40 -12.67 6.03 -19.95
CA ILE A 40 -11.40 6.74 -19.84
C ILE A 40 -10.53 6.36 -21.04
N ASP A 41 -10.34 7.33 -21.92
CA ASP A 41 -9.41 7.22 -23.05
C ASP A 41 -7.97 7.38 -22.57
N TYR A 42 -7.04 6.80 -23.32
CA TYR A 42 -5.61 6.89 -23.02
C TYR A 42 -4.75 6.86 -24.28
N ASP A 43 -3.51 7.36 -24.15
CA ASP A 43 -2.55 7.41 -25.24
C ASP A 43 -1.90 6.05 -25.51
N ASN A 44 -2.51 5.25 -26.38
CA ASN A 44 -2.01 3.92 -26.75
C ASN A 44 -0.64 3.94 -27.48
N THR A 45 -0.18 5.10 -27.95
CA THR A 45 1.15 5.26 -28.56
C THR A 45 2.24 5.44 -27.51
N LYS A 46 1.91 6.05 -26.36
CA LYS A 46 2.83 6.29 -25.25
C LYS A 46 2.82 5.19 -24.19
N ILE A 47 1.71 4.45 -24.05
CA ILE A 47 1.60 3.39 -23.04
C ILE A 47 1.05 2.09 -23.60
N ASN A 48 1.76 1.00 -23.32
CA ASN A 48 1.27 -0.35 -23.54
C ASN A 48 0.76 -0.93 -22.21
N LEU A 49 -0.57 -0.95 -22.03
CA LEU A 49 -1.22 -1.43 -20.80
C LEU A 49 -0.86 -2.86 -20.43
N SER A 50 -0.58 -3.73 -21.42
CA SER A 50 -0.17 -5.12 -21.16
C SER A 50 1.19 -5.20 -20.44
N LYS A 51 2.03 -4.16 -20.55
CA LYS A 51 3.35 -4.07 -19.90
C LYS A 51 3.32 -3.29 -18.58
N VAL A 52 2.20 -2.64 -18.24
CA VAL A 52 2.06 -1.86 -17.02
C VAL A 52 1.73 -2.77 -15.85
N ASN A 53 2.62 -2.87 -14.86
CA ASN A 53 2.29 -3.52 -13.60
C ASN A 53 2.80 -2.73 -12.40
N LEU A 54 1.87 -2.12 -11.66
CA LEU A 54 2.17 -1.36 -10.45
C LEU A 54 2.38 -2.27 -9.21
N CYS A 55 2.11 -3.57 -9.29
CA CYS A 55 2.33 -4.56 -8.24
C CYS A 55 3.10 -5.77 -8.78
N LYS A 56 4.34 -5.58 -9.25
CA LYS A 56 5.09 -6.63 -9.96
C LYS A 56 5.34 -7.91 -9.15
N LYS A 57 5.31 -7.82 -7.81
CA LYS A 57 5.51 -8.94 -6.88
C LYS A 57 4.20 -9.46 -6.25
N SER A 58 3.05 -9.06 -6.77
CA SER A 58 1.76 -9.59 -6.31
C SER A 58 1.63 -11.08 -6.58
N THR A 59 1.16 -11.83 -5.57
CA THR A 59 0.79 -13.25 -5.69
C THR A 59 -0.68 -13.40 -6.10
N ASN A 60 -1.08 -14.58 -6.57
CA ASN A 60 -2.48 -14.85 -6.89
C ASN A 60 -3.41 -14.60 -5.69
N GLY A 61 -2.97 -14.94 -4.47
CA GLY A 61 -3.69 -14.63 -3.23
C GLY A 61 -3.89 -13.13 -3.03
N CYS A 62 -2.80 -12.37 -3.15
CA CYS A 62 -2.83 -10.90 -3.03
C CYS A 62 -3.75 -10.24 -4.06
N VAL A 63 -3.72 -10.69 -5.32
CA VAL A 63 -4.59 -10.14 -6.38
C VAL A 63 -6.06 -10.43 -6.08
N THR A 64 -6.37 -11.66 -5.63
CA THR A 64 -7.74 -12.08 -5.31
C THR A 64 -8.31 -11.28 -4.15
N ALA A 65 -7.54 -11.11 -3.08
CA ALA A 65 -7.94 -10.38 -1.88
C ALA A 65 -7.77 -8.85 -2.00
N CYS A 66 -7.30 -8.33 -3.14
CA CYS A 66 -6.99 -6.92 -3.29
C CYS A 66 -8.22 -6.03 -3.07
N ILE A 67 -8.10 -5.06 -2.16
CA ILE A 67 -9.17 -4.12 -1.80
C ILE A 67 -9.62 -3.23 -2.96
N TYR A 68 -8.89 -3.21 -4.08
CA TYR A 68 -9.33 -2.54 -5.30
C TYR A 68 -10.63 -3.16 -5.84
N HIS A 69 -10.76 -4.49 -5.74
CA HIS A 69 -11.86 -5.27 -6.31
C HIS A 69 -12.94 -5.65 -5.29
N ASN A 70 -12.56 -5.73 -4.01
CA ASN A 70 -13.41 -6.27 -2.95
C ASN A 70 -14.22 -5.18 -2.23
N GLY A 71 -15.26 -5.60 -1.50
CA GLY A 71 -16.16 -4.71 -0.76
C GLY A 71 -17.11 -3.94 -1.68
N LEU A 72 -17.25 -2.62 -1.46
CA LEU A 72 -18.17 -1.72 -2.20
C LEU A 72 -17.94 -1.70 -3.73
N PHE A 73 -16.86 -2.31 -4.22
CA PHE A 73 -16.39 -2.26 -5.60
C PHE A 73 -16.71 -3.50 -6.44
N GLN A 74 -17.27 -4.54 -5.83
CA GLN A 74 -17.45 -5.85 -6.46
C GLN A 74 -18.58 -5.83 -7.49
N ASN A 75 -19.70 -5.14 -7.20
CA ASN A 75 -20.94 -5.21 -8.00
C ASN A 75 -21.35 -3.87 -8.62
N SER A 76 -20.43 -2.92 -8.75
CA SER A 76 -20.74 -1.59 -9.31
C SER A 76 -20.64 -1.56 -10.83
N HIS A 77 -21.62 -0.97 -11.52
CA HIS A 77 -21.52 -0.69 -12.96
C HIS A 77 -20.31 0.19 -13.29
N PHE A 78 -19.55 -0.16 -14.35
CA PHE A 78 -18.29 0.50 -14.70
C PHE A 78 -18.42 2.03 -14.85
N SER A 79 -19.39 2.48 -15.65
CA SER A 79 -19.62 3.92 -15.89
C SER A 79 -20.08 4.70 -14.65
N LYS A 80 -20.62 4.01 -13.62
CA LYS A 80 -21.08 4.64 -12.37
C LYS A 80 -20.05 4.55 -11.25
N ASN A 81 -18.98 3.76 -11.40
CA ASN A 81 -17.94 3.61 -10.39
C ASN A 81 -16.90 4.73 -10.46
N LYS A 82 -17.28 5.90 -9.92
CA LYS A 82 -16.41 7.09 -9.84
C LYS A 82 -15.10 6.83 -9.10
N ILE A 83 -15.07 5.89 -8.15
CA ILE A 83 -13.86 5.59 -7.37
C ILE A 83 -12.82 4.86 -8.24
N LYS A 84 -13.22 3.82 -8.99
CA LYS A 84 -12.32 3.13 -9.91
C LYS A 84 -11.89 4.06 -11.06
N GLN A 85 -12.80 4.89 -11.58
CA GLN A 85 -12.45 5.93 -12.55
C GLN A 85 -11.36 6.86 -12.01
N ALA A 86 -11.50 7.37 -10.78
CA ALA A 86 -10.49 8.22 -10.16
C ALA A 86 -9.14 7.50 -9.99
N ARG A 87 -9.14 6.22 -9.57
CA ARG A 87 -7.90 5.43 -9.45
C ARG A 87 -7.20 5.21 -10.79
N ILE A 88 -7.96 4.95 -11.86
CA ILE A 88 -7.44 4.80 -13.22
C ILE A 88 -6.86 6.14 -13.71
N LYS A 89 -7.59 7.24 -13.55
CA LYS A 89 -7.10 8.58 -13.91
C LYS A 89 -5.83 8.96 -13.14
N ARG A 90 -5.78 8.73 -11.83
CA ARG A 90 -4.56 8.93 -11.02
C ARG A 90 -3.39 8.10 -11.55
N THR A 91 -3.63 6.84 -11.93
CA THR A 91 -2.60 6.00 -12.53
C THR A 91 -2.11 6.55 -13.86
N PHE A 92 -3.01 6.95 -14.76
CA PHE A 92 -2.59 7.55 -16.03
C PHE A 92 -1.86 8.87 -15.83
N LYS A 93 -2.30 9.71 -14.90
CA LYS A 93 -1.59 10.94 -14.54
C LYS A 93 -0.17 10.62 -14.08
N PHE A 94 0.01 9.63 -13.21
CA PHE A 94 1.36 9.17 -12.81
C PHE A 94 2.21 8.65 -13.96
N LEU A 95 1.63 7.85 -14.87
CA LEU A 95 2.38 7.16 -15.94
C LEU A 95 2.64 8.03 -17.17
N LEU A 96 1.79 9.03 -17.45
CA LEU A 96 1.81 9.83 -18.68
C LEU A 96 1.98 11.34 -18.45
N GLN A 97 1.69 11.83 -17.25
CA GLN A 97 1.76 13.25 -16.86
C GLN A 97 2.47 13.39 -15.50
N LYS A 98 3.67 12.81 -15.41
CA LYS A 98 4.39 12.62 -14.13
C LYS A 98 4.63 13.95 -13.38
N ASP A 99 4.97 15.02 -14.08
CA ASP A 99 5.23 16.33 -13.47
C ASP A 99 3.96 16.91 -12.83
N GLU A 100 2.83 16.90 -13.56
CA GLU A 100 1.53 17.33 -13.02
C GLU A 100 1.06 16.45 -11.85
N PHE A 101 1.38 15.15 -11.89
CA PHE A 101 1.10 14.25 -10.79
C PHE A 101 1.85 14.67 -9.52
N PHE A 102 3.16 14.90 -9.61
CA PHE A 102 3.96 15.31 -8.46
C PHE A 102 3.62 16.72 -7.98
N GLU A 103 3.35 17.67 -8.88
CA GLU A 103 2.90 19.01 -8.48
C GLU A 103 1.61 18.95 -7.64
N LYS A 104 0.62 18.16 -8.12
CA LYS A 104 -0.63 17.98 -7.40
C LYS A 104 -0.42 17.24 -6.07
N LEU A 105 0.42 16.20 -6.04
CA LEU A 105 0.76 15.47 -4.82
C LEU A 105 1.40 16.39 -3.77
N ILE A 106 2.37 17.21 -4.19
CA ILE A 106 3.03 18.21 -3.33
C ILE A 106 2.02 19.21 -2.78
N LYS A 107 1.12 19.73 -3.62
CA LYS A 107 0.09 20.68 -3.19
C LYS A 107 -0.82 20.07 -2.13
N GLU A 108 -1.26 18.82 -2.32
CA GLU A 108 -2.12 18.11 -1.36
C GLU A 108 -1.40 17.80 -0.05
N ILE A 109 -0.16 17.30 -0.09
CA ILE A 109 0.64 17.04 1.10
C ILE A 109 0.90 18.33 1.89
N LYS A 110 1.25 19.45 1.22
CA LYS A 110 1.40 20.77 1.87
C LYS A 110 0.12 21.21 2.57
N ALA A 111 -1.04 21.01 1.95
CA ALA A 111 -2.33 21.36 2.54
C ALA A 111 -2.66 20.50 3.76
N LEU A 112 -2.39 19.20 3.69
CA LEU A 112 -2.58 18.27 4.80
C LEU A 112 -1.62 18.57 5.95
N LYS A 113 -0.37 18.94 5.67
CA LYS A 113 0.62 19.34 6.68
C LYS A 113 0.14 20.54 7.48
N ARG A 114 -0.34 21.60 6.80
CA ARG A 114 -0.93 22.77 7.48
C ARG A 114 -2.12 22.38 8.36
N LYS A 115 -2.97 21.47 7.87
CA LYS A 115 -4.12 20.98 8.65
C LYS A 115 -3.69 20.18 9.88
N ALA A 116 -2.72 19.29 9.73
CA ALA A 116 -2.18 18.46 10.81
C ALA A 116 -1.59 19.34 11.93
N ILE A 117 -0.77 20.33 11.57
CA ILE A 117 -0.21 21.31 12.51
C ILE A 117 -1.32 22.07 13.25
N LYS A 118 -2.32 22.60 12.52
CA LYS A 118 -3.45 23.33 13.11
C LYS A 118 -4.23 22.48 14.11
N GLN A 119 -4.30 21.17 13.89
CA GLN A 119 -5.06 20.24 14.72
C GLN A 119 -4.20 19.50 15.76
N ASN A 120 -2.90 19.82 15.86
CA ASN A 120 -1.94 19.09 16.69
C ASN A 120 -1.93 17.57 16.43
N LEU A 121 -2.03 17.18 15.16
CA LEU A 121 -2.02 15.78 14.71
C LEU A 121 -0.75 15.47 13.94
N LYS A 122 -0.33 14.20 13.96
CA LYS A 122 0.70 13.69 13.04
C LYS A 122 0.17 13.66 11.61
N LEU A 123 1.05 13.73 10.62
CA LEU A 123 0.71 13.48 9.22
C LEU A 123 1.44 12.24 8.73
N LEU A 124 0.67 11.22 8.35
CA LEU A 124 1.19 9.97 7.81
C LEU A 124 0.80 9.84 6.33
N ILE A 125 1.75 9.51 5.47
CA ILE A 125 1.50 9.33 4.04
C ILE A 125 1.73 7.87 3.63
N GLN A 126 0.73 7.27 2.98
CA GLN A 126 0.79 5.93 2.43
C GLN A 126 0.58 5.99 0.91
N LEU A 127 1.61 5.66 0.12
CA LEU A 127 1.55 5.79 -1.34
C LEU A 127 1.23 4.46 -2.05
N ASN A 128 1.44 3.33 -1.39
CA ASN A 128 1.21 1.96 -1.85
C ASN A 128 0.08 1.27 -1.10
N LYS A 129 -1.17 1.70 -1.35
CA LYS A 129 -2.35 0.97 -0.83
C LYS A 129 -2.94 -0.03 -1.82
N THR A 130 -2.92 0.29 -3.10
CA THR A 130 -3.36 -0.61 -4.20
C THR A 130 -2.31 -0.72 -5.32
N SER A 131 -1.08 -0.33 -4.99
CA SER A 131 0.14 -0.44 -5.79
C SER A 131 1.27 -0.96 -4.90
N ASP A 132 2.41 -1.29 -5.49
CA ASP A 132 3.69 -1.59 -4.83
C ASP A 132 4.81 -0.95 -5.68
N ILE A 133 4.79 0.38 -5.75
CA ILE A 133 5.76 1.21 -6.49
C ILE A 133 6.97 1.49 -5.60
N LEU A 134 8.16 1.57 -6.22
CA LEU A 134 9.41 1.88 -5.54
C LEU A 134 9.54 3.41 -5.42
N TRP A 135 8.70 4.04 -4.61
CA TRP A 135 8.60 5.50 -4.49
C TRP A 135 9.93 6.19 -4.12
N GLU A 136 10.82 5.50 -3.41
CA GLU A 136 12.15 6.00 -3.10
C GLU A 136 13.06 6.15 -4.34
N LYS A 137 12.67 5.58 -5.48
CA LYS A 137 13.35 5.66 -6.78
C LYS A 137 12.60 6.51 -7.80
N GLU A 138 11.44 7.06 -7.43
CA GLU A 138 10.63 7.89 -8.33
C GLU A 138 11.08 9.35 -8.24
N SER A 139 12.10 9.70 -9.02
CA SER A 139 12.55 11.08 -9.17
C SER A 139 11.58 11.93 -9.97
N PHE A 140 11.59 13.22 -9.68
CA PHE A 140 10.78 14.23 -10.35
C PHE A 140 11.45 15.61 -10.29
N GLU A 141 11.02 16.52 -11.15
CA GLU A 141 11.42 17.92 -11.14
C GLU A 141 10.35 18.80 -10.50
N TYR A 142 10.76 19.78 -9.72
CA TYR A 142 9.85 20.77 -9.15
C TYR A 142 10.59 22.10 -8.96
N LYS A 143 10.09 23.15 -9.63
CA LYS A 143 10.71 24.49 -9.63
C LYS A 143 12.20 24.42 -9.98
N GLU A 144 12.52 23.82 -11.13
CA GLU A 144 13.89 23.73 -11.68
C GLU A 144 14.88 22.95 -10.81
N LYS A 145 14.40 22.22 -9.80
CA LYS A 145 15.21 21.33 -8.97
C LYS A 145 14.72 19.89 -9.12
N THR A 146 15.65 18.97 -9.35
CA THR A 146 15.40 17.53 -9.31
C THR A 146 15.44 17.04 -7.87
N TYR A 147 14.44 16.24 -7.49
CA TYR A 147 14.40 15.51 -6.22
C TYR A 147 14.47 14.01 -6.51
N LYS A 148 15.21 13.25 -5.68
CA LYS A 148 15.36 11.80 -5.86
C LYS A 148 14.06 11.06 -5.62
N ASN A 149 13.23 11.59 -4.71
CA ASN A 149 11.90 11.08 -4.40
C ASN A 149 11.10 12.09 -3.56
N ILE A 150 9.83 11.80 -3.33
CA ILE A 150 8.90 12.66 -2.60
C ILE A 150 9.25 12.77 -1.10
N MET A 151 9.95 11.78 -0.54
CA MET A 151 10.37 11.79 0.85
C MET A 151 11.51 12.78 1.09
N GLU A 152 12.44 12.93 0.13
CA GLU A 152 13.45 13.99 0.15
C GLU A 152 12.82 15.39 0.12
N PHE A 153 11.72 15.56 -0.63
CA PHE A 153 11.01 16.83 -0.70
C PHE A 153 10.31 17.19 0.63
N PHE A 154 9.84 16.18 1.37
CA PHE A 154 9.14 16.34 2.64
C PHE A 154 9.88 15.60 3.78
N PRO A 155 11.09 16.04 4.17
CA PRO A 155 11.93 15.31 5.12
C PRO A 155 11.32 15.21 6.53
N ASP A 156 10.35 16.06 6.85
CA ASP A 156 9.69 16.14 8.15
C ASP A 156 8.32 15.44 8.21
N ILE A 157 7.91 14.77 7.13
CA ILE A 157 6.66 14.00 7.07
C ILE A 157 6.99 12.52 7.08
N ASP A 158 6.24 11.74 7.86
CA ASP A 158 6.40 10.30 7.94
C ASP A 158 5.64 9.60 6.79
N PHE A 159 6.39 8.83 6.00
CA PHE A 159 5.87 7.97 4.96
C PHE A 159 5.94 6.52 5.42
N PHE A 160 4.93 5.73 5.07
CA PHE A 160 4.98 4.29 5.29
C PHE A 160 4.28 3.55 4.16
N ASP A 161 4.79 2.38 3.80
CA ASP A 161 4.18 1.54 2.78
C ASP A 161 4.38 0.05 3.05
N TYR A 162 3.43 -0.75 2.55
CA TYR A 162 3.54 -2.20 2.52
C TYR A 162 4.09 -2.64 1.16
N THR A 163 5.03 -3.57 1.17
CA THR A 163 5.73 -4.05 -0.03
C THR A 163 5.86 -5.56 -0.03
N LYS A 164 5.76 -6.19 -1.20
CA LYS A 164 6.12 -7.60 -1.42
C LYS A 164 7.53 -7.78 -2.00
N TYR A 165 8.20 -6.69 -2.33
CA TYR A 165 9.62 -6.74 -2.67
C TYR A 165 10.46 -7.18 -1.49
N ASN A 166 11.50 -7.95 -1.78
CA ASN A 166 12.48 -8.30 -0.77
C ASN A 166 13.24 -7.03 -0.35
N ILE A 167 12.93 -6.50 0.85
CA ILE A 167 13.48 -5.22 1.33
C ILE A 167 15.02 -5.32 1.47
N LEU A 168 15.50 -6.40 2.06
CA LEU A 168 16.93 -6.66 2.31
C LEU A 168 17.78 -6.68 1.04
N LYS A 169 17.23 -7.18 -0.07
CA LYS A 169 17.94 -7.28 -1.35
C LYS A 169 17.71 -6.07 -2.26
N ASN A 170 16.47 -5.57 -2.35
CA ASN A 170 16.04 -4.67 -3.42
C ASN A 170 15.77 -3.22 -2.98
N ARG A 171 15.64 -2.95 -1.67
CA ARG A 171 15.21 -1.65 -1.10
C ARG A 171 16.23 -1.15 -0.06
N LYS A 172 17.48 -0.93 -0.50
CA LYS A 172 18.57 -0.39 0.33
C LYS A 172 18.54 1.15 0.35
N ASN A 173 19.14 1.75 1.38
CA ASN A 173 19.31 3.21 1.52
C ASN A 173 17.98 3.99 1.47
N LEU A 174 16.98 3.53 2.23
CA LEU A 174 15.70 4.23 2.34
C LEU A 174 15.89 5.59 3.02
N PRO A 175 15.13 6.62 2.61
CA PRO A 175 15.02 7.87 3.36
C PRO A 175 14.63 7.59 4.83
N SER A 176 15.19 8.36 5.77
CA SER A 176 14.95 8.15 7.22
C SER A 176 13.51 8.38 7.66
N ASN A 177 12.73 9.10 6.86
CA ASN A 177 11.30 9.34 7.05
C ASN A 177 10.42 8.37 6.24
N TYR A 178 10.97 7.26 5.75
CA TYR A 178 10.22 6.25 4.99
C TYR A 178 10.35 4.85 5.56
N THR A 179 9.24 4.34 6.10
CA THR A 179 9.17 2.99 6.68
C THR A 179 8.53 2.01 5.71
N LEU A 180 9.26 0.96 5.35
CA LEU A 180 8.73 -0.16 4.57
C LEU A 180 8.40 -1.34 5.47
N ILE A 181 7.19 -1.86 5.32
CA ILE A 181 6.70 -3.05 6.01
C ILE A 181 6.59 -4.18 4.99
N TYR A 182 7.20 -5.32 5.27
CA TYR A 182 7.09 -6.47 4.37
C TYR A 182 5.70 -7.11 4.47
N SER A 183 4.95 -7.14 3.37
CA SER A 183 3.64 -7.80 3.33
C SER A 183 3.81 -9.26 2.97
N ARG A 184 3.48 -10.16 3.91
CA ARG A 184 3.55 -11.60 3.70
C ARG A 184 2.81 -12.00 2.42
N ALA A 185 3.43 -12.81 1.57
CA ALA A 185 3.02 -13.14 0.22
C ALA A 185 2.27 -14.48 0.13
N GLY A 186 2.61 -15.44 0.99
CA GLY A 186 2.04 -16.78 1.02
C GLY A 186 2.50 -17.62 -0.16
N LEU A 187 1.62 -18.49 -0.64
CA LEU A 187 1.84 -19.34 -1.80
C LEU A 187 1.56 -18.57 -3.11
N ASN A 188 2.42 -18.78 -4.09
CA ASN A 188 2.18 -18.39 -5.47
C ASN A 188 2.40 -19.58 -6.40
N LYS A 189 1.34 -20.00 -7.11
CA LYS A 189 1.35 -21.21 -7.94
C LYS A 189 1.84 -22.45 -7.15
N GLY A 190 1.36 -22.60 -5.91
CA GLY A 190 1.70 -23.72 -5.02
C GLY A 190 3.08 -23.64 -4.35
N LYS A 191 3.91 -22.63 -4.66
CA LYS A 191 5.22 -22.45 -4.03
C LYS A 191 5.14 -21.38 -2.95
N LEU A 192 5.65 -21.69 -1.77
CA LEU A 192 5.80 -20.72 -0.68
C LEU A 192 6.84 -19.67 -1.08
N ILE A 193 6.45 -18.40 -0.99
CA ILE A 193 7.29 -17.26 -1.39
C ILE A 193 8.14 -16.75 -0.23
N ASP A 194 7.60 -16.85 0.98
CA ASP A 194 8.18 -16.38 2.22
C ASP A 194 7.87 -17.38 3.34
N SER A 195 8.89 -18.17 3.69
CA SER A 195 8.83 -19.06 4.85
C SER A 195 8.83 -18.27 6.15
N TRP A 196 8.47 -18.91 7.27
CA TRP A 196 8.61 -18.27 8.58
C TRP A 196 10.05 -17.84 8.87
N GLU A 197 11.05 -18.61 8.44
CA GLU A 197 12.46 -18.23 8.56
C GLU A 197 12.80 -16.97 7.76
N ASP A 198 12.25 -16.80 6.55
CA ASP A 198 12.40 -15.56 5.79
C ASP A 198 11.77 -14.36 6.53
N LEU A 199 10.61 -14.57 7.16
CA LEU A 199 9.92 -13.56 7.95
C LEU A 199 10.71 -13.18 9.22
N LYS A 200 11.25 -14.16 9.95
CA LYS A 200 12.15 -13.93 11.09
C LYS A 200 13.40 -13.16 10.69
N ASN A 201 13.98 -13.42 9.52
CA ASN A 201 15.12 -12.65 9.02
C ASN A 201 14.77 -11.16 8.80
N TYR A 202 13.54 -10.83 8.40
CA TYR A 202 13.09 -9.43 8.39
C TYR A 202 12.98 -8.87 9.81
N LEU A 203 12.28 -9.59 10.70
CA LEU A 203 12.02 -9.16 12.07
C LEU A 203 13.33 -8.94 12.86
N ASN A 204 14.28 -9.88 12.78
CA ASN A 204 15.60 -9.79 13.41
C ASN A 204 16.44 -8.62 12.89
N LYS A 205 16.17 -8.15 11.66
CA LYS A 205 16.79 -6.96 11.08
C LYS A 205 15.95 -5.70 11.30
N ARG A 206 15.04 -5.73 12.27
CA ARG A 206 14.19 -4.62 12.68
C ARG A 206 13.23 -4.17 11.57
N ILE A 207 12.94 -5.04 10.61
CA ILE A 207 11.97 -4.80 9.55
C ILE A 207 10.67 -5.48 9.93
N SER A 208 9.64 -4.69 10.15
CA SER A 208 8.31 -5.18 10.49
C SER A 208 7.65 -5.89 9.32
N ILE A 209 6.83 -6.88 9.63
CA ILE A 209 6.05 -7.65 8.65
C ILE A 209 4.56 -7.40 8.84
N ALA A 210 3.79 -7.63 7.79
CA ALA A 210 2.33 -7.56 7.81
C ALA A 210 1.74 -8.91 7.41
N VAL A 211 0.87 -9.43 8.26
CA VAL A 211 0.14 -10.67 8.04
C VAL A 211 -1.35 -10.34 7.90
N VAL A 212 -1.97 -10.81 6.82
CA VAL A 212 -3.41 -10.67 6.62
C VAL A 212 -4.09 -11.92 7.17
N CYS A 213 -5.11 -11.74 8.00
CA CYS A 213 -5.83 -12.82 8.66
C CYS A 213 -7.35 -12.60 8.64
N SER A 214 -8.10 -13.66 8.91
CA SER A 214 -9.53 -13.55 9.22
C SER A 214 -9.74 -12.81 10.55
N TYR A 215 -10.95 -12.32 10.78
CA TYR A 215 -11.32 -11.66 12.05
C TYR A 215 -11.01 -12.55 13.26
N ASP A 216 -11.39 -13.83 13.21
CA ASP A 216 -11.23 -14.76 14.33
C ASP A 216 -9.75 -15.03 14.62
N ILE A 217 -8.93 -15.24 13.58
CA ILE A 217 -7.49 -15.44 13.74
C ILE A 217 -6.80 -14.18 14.25
N LYS A 218 -7.18 -13.01 13.74
CA LYS A 218 -6.66 -11.74 14.23
C LYS A 218 -6.90 -11.59 15.73
N LYS A 219 -8.12 -11.90 16.20
CA LYS A 219 -8.48 -11.83 17.62
C LYS A 219 -7.68 -12.81 18.46
N ILE A 220 -7.48 -14.04 17.99
CA ILE A 220 -6.66 -15.05 18.68
C ILE A 220 -5.22 -14.55 18.83
N LEU A 221 -4.60 -14.08 17.75
CA LEU A 221 -3.22 -13.61 17.77
C LEU A 221 -3.04 -12.32 18.58
N LEU A 222 -3.98 -11.38 18.53
CA LEU A 222 -3.87 -10.16 19.34
C LEU A 222 -4.04 -10.41 20.84
N ASN A 223 -4.61 -11.54 21.26
CA ASN A 223 -4.74 -11.87 22.69
C ASN A 223 -3.44 -12.41 23.32
N THR A 224 -2.43 -12.75 22.51
CA THR A 224 -1.16 -13.28 23.03
C THR A 224 -0.09 -12.20 23.23
N ASP A 225 -0.32 -10.98 22.74
CA ASP A 225 0.61 -9.83 22.67
C ASP A 225 1.91 -10.07 21.89
N THR A 226 2.43 -11.30 21.89
CA THR A 226 3.59 -11.77 21.12
C THR A 226 3.26 -13.04 20.33
N TYR A 227 4.02 -13.25 19.26
CA TYR A 227 4.09 -14.52 18.54
C TYR A 227 5.56 -14.95 18.56
N GLU A 228 5.84 -16.09 19.20
CA GLU A 228 7.20 -16.41 19.66
C GLU A 228 7.78 -15.22 20.45
N ASP A 229 8.92 -14.68 20.02
CA ASP A 229 9.63 -13.57 20.66
C ASP A 229 9.27 -12.18 20.06
N TYR A 230 8.33 -12.12 19.11
CA TYR A 230 8.02 -10.89 18.38
C TYR A 230 6.68 -10.29 18.80
N ASN A 231 6.68 -8.98 19.07
CA ASN A 231 5.46 -8.25 19.40
C ASN A 231 4.48 -8.25 18.23
N ILE A 232 3.19 -8.36 18.57
CA ILE A 232 2.09 -8.29 17.62
C ILE A 232 1.29 -7.01 17.87
N TYR A 233 0.93 -6.31 16.80
CA TYR A 233 0.03 -5.16 16.89
C TYR A 233 -1.06 -5.21 15.83
N ASP A 234 -2.19 -4.56 16.13
CA ASP A 234 -3.17 -4.25 15.10
C ASP A 234 -2.57 -3.23 14.13
N ALA A 235 -2.52 -3.57 12.85
CA ALA A 235 -2.01 -2.65 11.84
C ALA A 235 -2.80 -1.32 11.78
N THR A 236 -4.06 -1.31 12.23
CA THR A 236 -4.89 -0.10 12.31
C THR A 236 -4.32 0.91 13.31
N ASP A 237 -3.75 0.46 14.41
CA ASP A 237 -3.15 1.34 15.43
C ASP A 237 -1.95 2.09 14.86
N PHE A 238 -1.19 1.43 13.99
CA PHE A 238 -0.13 2.05 13.20
C PHE A 238 -0.68 3.01 12.14
N GLU A 239 -1.63 2.56 11.32
CA GLU A 239 -2.20 3.37 10.23
C GLU A 239 -2.98 4.60 10.73
N THR A 240 -3.29 4.66 12.03
CA THR A 240 -3.98 5.79 12.68
C THR A 240 -3.05 6.61 13.59
N GLY A 241 -1.76 6.27 13.65
CA GLY A 241 -0.75 7.00 14.43
C GLY A 241 -0.87 6.83 15.94
N LYS A 242 -1.70 5.90 16.43
CA LYS A 242 -1.78 5.52 17.85
C LYS A 242 -0.45 4.94 18.33
N ILE A 243 0.22 4.17 17.46
CA ILE A 243 1.58 3.70 17.67
C ILE A 243 2.52 4.46 16.73
N SER A 244 3.61 4.98 17.28
CA SER A 244 4.62 5.73 16.52
C SER A 244 5.38 4.79 15.59
N ILE A 245 5.56 5.22 14.34
CA ILE A 245 6.33 4.50 13.32
C ILE A 245 7.82 4.40 13.70
N LYS A 246 8.34 5.42 14.38
CA LYS A 246 9.78 5.58 14.67
C LYS A 246 10.23 4.95 15.99
N ASP A 247 9.35 4.89 16.99
CA ASP A 247 9.78 4.60 18.37
C ASP A 247 9.47 3.18 18.85
N LYS A 248 8.59 2.44 18.14
CA LYS A 248 8.03 1.16 18.66
C LYS A 248 7.97 -0.01 17.67
N ILE A 249 8.32 0.19 16.40
CA ILE A 249 8.00 -0.77 15.31
C ILE A 249 9.27 -1.27 14.60
N GLU A 250 10.31 -1.54 15.38
CA GLU A 250 11.52 -2.21 14.90
C GLU A 250 11.32 -3.73 15.02
N GLY A 251 10.91 -4.37 13.92
CA GLY A 251 10.78 -5.83 13.84
C GLY A 251 9.57 -6.39 14.57
N VAL A 252 8.37 -5.95 14.20
CA VAL A 252 7.09 -6.43 14.80
C VAL A 252 6.17 -7.04 13.75
N ILE A 253 5.15 -7.76 14.21
CA ILE A 253 4.12 -8.36 13.36
C ILE A 253 2.88 -7.48 13.38
N LEU A 254 2.51 -6.94 12.22
CA LEU A 254 1.30 -6.13 12.04
C LEU A 254 0.18 -6.99 11.46
N LEU A 255 -0.92 -7.12 12.20
CA LEU A 255 -2.06 -7.92 11.77
C LEU A 255 -3.09 -7.06 11.04
N HIS A 256 -3.34 -7.41 9.78
CA HIS A 256 -4.42 -6.88 8.97
C HIS A 256 -5.60 -7.84 8.97
N GLU A 257 -6.80 -7.28 9.10
CA GLU A 257 -8.03 -8.05 8.91
C GLU A 257 -8.43 -8.03 7.43
N ALA A 258 -8.66 -9.21 6.86
CA ALA A 258 -9.36 -9.32 5.59
C ALA A 258 -10.82 -8.88 5.78
N LYS A 259 -11.23 -7.80 5.11
CA LYS A 259 -12.60 -7.26 5.23
C LYS A 259 -13.64 -8.32 4.93
N LYS A 260 -14.76 -8.30 5.66
CA LYS A 260 -15.93 -9.14 5.36
C LYS A 260 -16.33 -9.07 3.89
N GLY A 261 -16.54 -10.23 3.27
CA GLY A 261 -16.87 -10.34 1.84
C GLY A 261 -15.68 -10.22 0.89
N THR A 262 -14.45 -10.15 1.39
CA THR A 262 -13.25 -10.26 0.54
C THR A 262 -13.17 -11.66 -0.07
N ASN A 263 -12.96 -11.73 -1.38
CA ASN A 263 -12.66 -13.00 -2.03
C ASN A 263 -11.29 -13.49 -1.57
N ILE A 264 -11.24 -14.71 -1.05
CA ILE A 264 -10.00 -15.33 -0.55
C ILE A 264 -9.71 -16.56 -1.39
N ASN A 265 -8.49 -16.63 -1.93
CA ASN A 265 -7.98 -17.86 -2.52
C ASN A 265 -7.39 -18.73 -1.40
N LYS A 266 -8.15 -19.74 -0.96
CA LYS A 266 -7.74 -20.64 0.13
C LYS A 266 -6.42 -21.37 -0.16
N ASN A 267 -6.13 -21.68 -1.42
CA ASN A 267 -4.91 -22.37 -1.84
C ASN A 267 -3.68 -21.43 -1.91
N SER A 268 -3.84 -20.14 -1.58
CA SER A 268 -2.74 -19.18 -1.59
C SER A 268 -2.11 -18.96 -0.23
N ALA A 269 -2.77 -19.37 0.86
CA ALA A 269 -2.36 -19.06 2.23
C ALA A 269 -2.04 -17.56 2.48
N PHE A 270 -2.42 -16.63 1.60
CA PHE A 270 -2.12 -15.20 1.74
C PHE A 270 -2.88 -14.61 2.93
N VAL A 271 -4.15 -15.01 3.08
CA VAL A 271 -4.96 -14.73 4.26
C VAL A 271 -4.93 -15.96 5.15
N ILE A 272 -4.44 -15.82 6.38
CA ILE A 272 -4.48 -16.86 7.42
C ILE A 272 -5.90 -16.94 7.96
N GLN A 273 -6.56 -18.10 7.83
CA GLN A 273 -7.98 -18.26 8.13
C GLN A 273 -8.25 -19.25 9.27
N SER A 274 -7.32 -20.17 9.54
CA SER A 274 -7.45 -21.20 10.58
C SER A 274 -6.19 -21.30 11.46
N GLN A 275 -6.29 -22.02 12.58
CA GLN A 275 -5.11 -22.35 13.40
C GLN A 275 -4.14 -23.26 12.64
N GLU A 276 -4.65 -24.16 11.80
CA GLU A 276 -3.83 -24.98 10.91
C GLU A 276 -3.00 -24.12 9.94
N ASP A 277 -3.56 -23.02 9.40
CA ASP A 277 -2.80 -22.09 8.57
C ASP A 277 -1.65 -21.43 9.37
N ILE A 278 -1.84 -21.16 10.66
CA ILE A 278 -0.76 -20.64 11.53
C ILE A 278 0.35 -21.69 11.61
N SER A 279 0.01 -22.93 11.99
CA SER A 279 0.97 -24.03 12.14
C SER A 279 1.71 -24.38 10.84
N ASN A 280 1.07 -24.19 9.69
CA ASN A 280 1.66 -24.54 8.39
C ASN A 280 2.47 -23.41 7.75
N TYR A 281 2.18 -22.14 8.08
CA TYR A 281 2.72 -21.00 7.34
C TYR A 281 3.33 -19.89 8.19
N LEU A 282 3.29 -20.02 9.51
CA LEU A 282 3.93 -19.12 10.47
C LEU A 282 4.78 -19.93 11.48
N VAL A 283 5.38 -21.05 11.05
CA VAL A 283 6.27 -21.91 11.84
C VAL A 283 7.51 -22.26 11.03
#